data_AF-A0A4Q1FKW0-F1
#
_entry.id   AF-A0A4Q1FKW0-F1
#
_cell.length_a   1.000
_cell.length_b   1.000
_cell.length_c   1.000
_cell.angle_alpha   90.00
_cell.angle_beta   90.00
_cell.angle_gamma   90.00
#
_symmetry.space_group_name_H-M   'P 1'
#
loop_
_entity.id
_entity.type
_entity.pdbx_description
1 polymer ?
#
loop_
_entity_poly.entity_id
_entity_poly.type
_entity_poly.pdbx_seq_one_letter_code
_entity_poly.pdbx_strand_id
1 'polypeptide(L)'
;MVIKSLKPSGHLVINEFVGKSRLQYSKEQLQHINKALQIIPKQYRRIHKTNLYKNHYYGSGVIRMIIADPSECVDSESIIPAIHQYFDIVEEKGMGNNLLQSVFKDIAYHFVGNEMPDSEKQKILQDVFQLEDDFLKSNPSDFVFGIYRVKGNNIV
;
A
#
# COMPACT_ATOMS: atom_id res chain seq x y z
N MET A 1 0.38 10.13 -23.63
CA MET A 1 1.36 11.21 -23.34
C MET A 1 2.69 10.62 -22.87
N VAL A 2 2.70 9.74 -21.85
CA VAL A 2 3.92 9.10 -21.31
C VAL A 2 4.82 8.47 -22.38
N ILE A 3 4.26 7.62 -23.25
CA ILE A 3 5.04 6.93 -24.31
C ILE A 3 5.78 7.92 -25.22
N LYS A 4 5.11 9.02 -25.60
CA LYS A 4 5.69 10.05 -26.48
C LYS A 4 6.82 10.84 -25.82
N SER A 5 6.93 10.79 -24.49
CA SER A 5 7.98 11.46 -23.72
C SER A 5 9.19 10.57 -23.46
N LEU A 6 9.12 9.26 -23.79
CA LEU A 6 10.21 8.32 -23.58
C LEU A 6 11.14 8.27 -24.80
N LYS A 7 12.45 8.12 -24.56
CA LYS A 7 13.40 7.73 -25.61
C LYS A 7 13.09 6.30 -26.08
N PRO A 8 13.54 5.87 -27.28
CA PRO A 8 13.30 4.51 -27.76
C PRO A 8 13.78 3.39 -26.82
N SER A 9 14.85 3.62 -26.06
CA SER A 9 15.37 2.71 -25.03
C SER A 9 15.00 3.11 -23.59
N GLY A 10 14.08 4.06 -23.44
CA GLY A 10 13.62 4.57 -22.16
C GLY A 10 12.79 3.52 -21.41
N HIS A 11 12.86 3.57 -20.09
CA HIS A 11 12.07 2.73 -19.20
C HIS A 11 11.04 3.57 -18.46
N LEU A 12 9.86 3.00 -18.24
CA LEU A 12 8.92 3.47 -17.23
C LEU A 12 9.29 2.78 -15.92
N VAL A 13 9.47 3.55 -14.85
CA VAL A 13 9.70 3.03 -13.50
C VAL A 13 8.57 3.52 -12.62
N ILE A 14 7.92 2.62 -11.88
CA ILE A 14 6.87 2.95 -10.92
C ILE A 14 7.24 2.39 -9.54
N ASN A 15 6.77 3.08 -8.51
CA ASN A 15 6.80 2.66 -7.12
C ASN A 15 5.50 3.17 -6.49
N GLU A 16 4.40 2.47 -6.77
CA GLU A 16 3.08 3.09 -6.75
C GLU A 16 2.01 2.20 -6.11
N PHE A 17 0.99 2.84 -5.52
CA PHE A 17 -0.21 2.18 -5.06
C PHE A 17 -1.12 1.84 -6.25
N VAL A 18 -1.35 0.55 -6.44
CA VAL A 18 -2.12 -0.04 -7.56
C VAL A 18 -3.34 -0.83 -7.08
N GLY A 19 -3.65 -0.72 -5.78
CA GLY A 19 -4.83 -1.32 -5.18
C GLY A 19 -6.13 -0.59 -5.57
N LYS A 20 -7.17 -0.81 -4.78
CA LYS A 20 -8.50 -0.26 -5.06
C LYS A 20 -8.51 1.27 -5.13
N SER A 21 -9.14 1.81 -6.18
CA SER A 21 -9.34 3.25 -6.36
C SER A 21 -9.96 3.89 -5.12
N ARG A 22 -9.44 5.06 -4.74
CA ARG A 22 -9.77 5.80 -3.52
C ARG A 22 -9.65 4.96 -2.25
N LEU A 23 -8.71 4.01 -2.22
CA LEU A 23 -8.48 3.13 -1.07
C LEU A 23 -9.77 2.41 -0.60
N GLN A 24 -10.67 2.10 -1.54
CA GLN A 24 -11.94 1.43 -1.27
C GLN A 24 -11.72 -0.07 -1.11
N TYR A 25 -11.11 -0.44 0.01
CA TYR A 25 -10.74 -1.80 0.34
C TYR A 25 -11.92 -2.76 0.45
N SER A 26 -11.68 -4.02 0.14
CA SER A 26 -12.68 -5.08 0.26
C SER A 26 -13.05 -5.32 1.73
N LYS A 27 -14.21 -5.94 1.98
CA LYS A 27 -14.61 -6.35 3.34
C LYS A 27 -13.59 -7.27 3.99
N GLU A 28 -13.00 -8.18 3.20
CA GLU A 28 -11.97 -9.10 3.67
C GLU A 28 -10.70 -8.35 4.10
N GLN A 29 -10.23 -7.40 3.29
CA GLN A 29 -9.06 -6.59 3.61
C GLN A 29 -9.29 -5.74 4.87
N LEU A 30 -10.47 -5.11 5.01
CA LEU A 30 -10.84 -4.38 6.22
C LEU A 30 -10.86 -5.27 7.47
N GLN A 31 -11.34 -6.52 7.35
CA GLN A 31 -11.30 -7.48 8.45
C GLN A 31 -9.85 -7.81 8.85
N HIS A 32 -8.96 -8.05 7.87
CA HIS A 32 -7.55 -8.37 8.15
C HIS A 32 -6.78 -7.17 8.71
N ILE A 33 -7.02 -5.95 8.22
CA ILE A 33 -6.48 -4.71 8.81
C ILE A 33 -6.86 -4.64 10.30
N ASN A 34 -8.14 -4.89 10.62
CA ASN A 34 -8.59 -4.83 12.00
C ASN A 34 -8.06 -5.97 12.87
N LYS A 35 -7.87 -7.18 12.32
CA LYS A 35 -7.18 -8.27 13.02
C LYS A 35 -5.74 -7.88 13.38
N ALA A 36 -4.98 -7.36 12.41
CA ALA A 36 -3.62 -6.87 12.64
C ALA A 36 -3.59 -5.74 13.68
N LEU A 37 -4.54 -4.81 13.64
CA LEU A 37 -4.64 -3.73 14.62
C LEU A 37 -4.91 -4.24 16.05
N GLN A 38 -5.60 -5.37 16.23
CA GLN A 38 -5.82 -5.94 17.57
C GLN A 38 -4.59 -6.64 18.16
N ILE A 39 -3.62 -7.03 17.34
CA ILE A 39 -2.33 -7.54 17.83
C ILE A 39 -1.60 -6.46 18.62
N ILE A 40 -1.74 -5.19 18.20
CA ILE A 40 -1.03 -4.07 18.81
C ILE A 40 -1.65 -3.72 20.18
N PRO A 41 -0.90 -3.79 21.29
CA PRO A 41 -1.35 -3.37 22.60
C PRO A 41 -1.86 -1.92 22.60
N LYS A 42 -2.89 -1.65 23.40
CA LYS A 42 -3.55 -0.32 23.43
C LYS A 42 -2.57 0.84 23.65
N GLN A 43 -1.53 0.65 24.47
CA GLN A 43 -0.50 1.67 24.72
C GLN A 43 0.23 2.14 23.46
N TYR A 44 0.40 1.26 22.46
CA TYR A 44 1.03 1.54 21.17
C TYR A 44 0.02 1.89 20.06
N ARG A 45 -1.27 2.06 20.41
CA ARG A 45 -2.32 2.51 19.48
C ARG A 45 -2.75 3.96 19.69
N ARG A 46 -2.04 4.72 20.54
CA ARG A 46 -2.31 6.16 20.71
C ARG A 46 -1.99 6.88 19.40
N ILE A 47 -2.95 7.64 18.89
CA ILE A 47 -2.82 8.43 17.66
C ILE A 47 -1.91 9.63 17.94
N HIS A 48 -0.98 9.89 17.02
CA HIS A 48 0.03 10.93 17.16
C HIS A 48 -0.58 12.30 17.52
N LYS A 49 -0.03 12.97 18.54
CA LYS A 49 -0.50 14.28 19.05
C LYS A 49 -1.96 14.33 19.54
N THR A 50 -2.57 13.18 19.86
CA THR A 50 -3.94 13.13 20.42
C THR A 50 -4.02 12.24 21.66
N ASN A 51 -5.14 12.33 22.38
CA ASN A 51 -5.51 11.40 23.46
C ASN A 51 -6.40 10.24 22.97
N LEU A 52 -6.55 10.08 21.65
CA LEU A 52 -7.39 9.05 21.04
C LEU A 52 -6.57 7.79 20.76
N TYR A 53 -7.24 6.65 20.79
CA TYR A 53 -6.67 5.34 20.47
C TYR A 53 -7.29 4.79 19.20
N LYS A 54 -6.46 4.25 18.32
CA LYS A 54 -6.88 3.60 17.08
C LYS A 54 -7.38 2.18 17.38
N ASN A 55 -8.66 2.07 17.76
CA ASN A 55 -9.24 0.77 18.12
C ASN A 55 -9.80 0.00 16.93
N HIS A 56 -10.13 0.70 15.84
CA HIS A 56 -10.73 0.13 14.63
C HIS A 56 -10.39 0.98 13.40
N TYR A 57 -10.34 0.35 12.24
CA TYR A 57 -10.16 0.99 10.93
C TYR A 57 -11.37 0.73 10.04
N TYR A 58 -12.00 1.82 9.57
CA TYR A 58 -13.25 1.75 8.79
C TYR A 58 -13.03 1.93 7.28
N GLY A 59 -11.79 2.13 6.82
CA GLY A 59 -11.51 2.53 5.45
C GLY A 59 -11.56 4.04 5.23
N SER A 60 -11.17 4.46 4.03
CA SER A 60 -11.22 5.87 3.62
C SER A 60 -12.61 6.24 3.11
N GLY A 61 -13.19 7.31 3.63
CA GLY A 61 -14.45 7.85 3.09
C GLY A 61 -14.20 8.56 1.77
N VAL A 62 -14.88 8.15 0.70
CA VAL A 62 -14.69 8.71 -0.67
C VAL A 62 -14.85 10.24 -0.70
N ILE A 63 -15.92 10.79 -0.10
CA ILE A 63 -16.16 12.23 -0.06
C ILE A 63 -15.01 12.96 0.65
N ARG A 64 -14.53 12.39 1.78
CA ARG A 64 -13.42 12.97 2.54
C ARG A 64 -12.14 12.98 1.71
N MET A 65 -11.87 11.91 0.96
CA MET A 65 -10.71 11.88 0.05
C MET A 65 -10.83 12.95 -1.02
N ILE A 66 -11.98 13.06 -1.69
CA ILE A 66 -12.19 14.06 -2.75
C ILE A 66 -12.01 15.49 -2.23
N ILE A 67 -12.54 15.79 -1.03
CA ILE A 67 -12.41 17.11 -0.41
C ILE A 67 -10.95 17.40 -0.02
N ALA A 68 -10.24 16.41 0.51
CA ALA A 68 -8.86 16.57 0.93
C ALA A 68 -7.92 16.70 -0.28
N ASP A 69 -8.08 15.82 -1.27
CA ASP A 69 -7.38 15.83 -2.55
C ASP A 69 -8.19 15.08 -3.63
N PRO A 70 -8.75 15.80 -4.61
CA PRO A 70 -9.54 15.19 -5.69
C PRO A 70 -8.70 14.40 -6.69
N SER A 71 -7.37 14.49 -6.67
CA SER A 71 -6.49 13.72 -7.55
C SER A 71 -6.02 12.41 -6.91
N GLU A 72 -6.01 12.34 -5.57
CA GLU A 72 -5.43 11.24 -4.80
C GLU A 72 -6.10 9.89 -5.07
N CYS A 73 -5.32 8.90 -5.53
CA CYS A 73 -5.73 7.51 -5.76
C CYS A 73 -6.99 7.35 -6.62
N VAL A 74 -7.29 8.26 -7.55
CA VAL A 74 -8.58 8.29 -8.26
C VAL A 74 -8.85 7.06 -9.14
N ASP A 75 -7.81 6.49 -9.74
CA ASP A 75 -7.89 5.38 -10.70
C ASP A 75 -6.73 4.38 -10.53
N SER A 76 -6.37 4.10 -9.27
CA SER A 76 -5.21 3.25 -8.93
C SER A 76 -5.33 1.83 -9.48
N GLU A 77 -6.54 1.26 -9.51
CA GLU A 77 -6.74 -0.13 -9.93
C GLU A 77 -6.52 -0.34 -11.44
N SER A 78 -6.55 0.73 -12.23
CA SER A 78 -6.33 0.69 -13.68
C SER A 78 -4.85 0.82 -14.07
N ILE A 79 -3.95 1.16 -13.14
CA ILE A 79 -2.53 1.42 -13.42
C ILE A 79 -1.85 0.20 -14.05
N ILE A 80 -1.90 -0.94 -13.37
CA ILE A 80 -1.23 -2.17 -13.84
C ILE A 80 -1.82 -2.67 -15.17
N PRO A 81 -3.16 -2.80 -15.33
CA PRO A 81 -3.75 -3.13 -16.63
C PRO A 81 -3.32 -2.19 -17.76
N ALA A 82 -3.29 -0.88 -17.50
CA ALA A 82 -2.88 0.10 -18.50
C ALA A 82 -1.39 -0.04 -18.88
N ILE A 83 -0.50 -0.26 -17.90
CA ILE A 83 0.92 -0.47 -18.18
C ILE A 83 1.11 -1.75 -19.00
N HIS A 84 0.49 -2.86 -18.60
CA HIS A 84 0.59 -4.15 -19.29
C HIS A 84 0.05 -4.10 -20.72
N GLN A 85 -0.88 -3.19 -21.02
CA GLN A 85 -1.35 -2.97 -22.39
C GLN A 85 -0.22 -2.45 -23.30
N TYR A 86 0.53 -1.44 -22.85
CA TYR A 86 1.46 -0.70 -23.72
C TYR A 86 2.94 -1.05 -23.54
N PHE A 87 3.32 -1.67 -22.42
CA PHE A 87 4.69 -1.94 -22.05
C PHE A 87 4.95 -3.43 -21.82
N ASP A 88 6.17 -3.88 -22.13
CA ASP A 88 6.74 -5.15 -21.72
C ASP A 88 7.31 -5.03 -20.30
N ILE A 89 7.10 -6.07 -19.50
CA ILE A 89 7.60 -6.15 -18.12
C ILE A 89 9.10 -6.50 -18.16
N VAL A 90 9.93 -5.63 -17.57
CA VAL A 90 11.34 -5.92 -17.31
C VAL A 90 11.49 -6.46 -15.89
N GLU A 91 10.84 -5.82 -14.93
CA GLU A 91 10.72 -6.27 -13.55
C GLU A 91 9.37 -5.79 -12.98
N GLU A 92 8.68 -6.64 -12.23
CA GLU A 92 7.45 -6.26 -11.52
C GLU A 92 7.39 -7.05 -10.22
N LYS A 93 7.30 -6.35 -9.09
CA LYS A 93 7.27 -6.94 -7.75
C LYS A 93 6.20 -6.27 -6.91
N GLY A 94 5.28 -7.09 -6.39
CA GLY A 94 4.37 -6.67 -5.32
C GLY A 94 5.15 -6.49 -4.01
N MET A 95 4.88 -5.40 -3.31
CA MET A 95 5.58 -5.01 -2.07
C MET A 95 4.69 -5.10 -0.82
N GLY A 96 3.47 -5.61 -0.97
CA GLY A 96 2.47 -5.67 0.09
C GLY A 96 1.75 -4.32 0.28
N ASN A 97 1.73 -3.86 1.54
CA ASN A 97 1.00 -2.69 2.04
C ASN A 97 -0.53 -2.78 1.97
N ASN A 98 -1.07 -3.98 1.81
CA ASN A 98 -2.50 -4.22 1.85
C ASN A 98 -3.06 -3.94 3.27
N LEU A 99 -2.29 -4.23 4.31
CA LEU A 99 -2.68 -4.02 5.70
C LEU A 99 -1.81 -2.97 6.39
N LEU A 100 -0.48 -3.05 6.24
CA LEU A 100 0.48 -2.30 7.06
C LEU A 100 0.26 -0.79 7.02
N GLN A 101 0.07 -0.20 5.84
CA GLN A 101 -0.16 1.24 5.71
C GLN A 101 -1.39 1.67 6.53
N SER A 102 -2.48 0.90 6.43
CA SER A 102 -3.72 1.17 7.16
C SER A 102 -3.59 0.91 8.66
N VAL A 103 -2.86 -0.13 9.07
CA VAL A 103 -2.62 -0.47 10.49
C VAL A 103 -1.78 0.61 11.17
N PHE A 104 -0.63 0.96 10.60
CA PHE A 104 0.35 1.82 11.25
C PHE A 104 0.10 3.32 11.03
N LYS A 105 -0.81 3.72 10.14
CA LYS A 105 -1.20 5.13 9.97
C LYS A 105 -1.48 5.80 11.33
N ASP A 106 -0.81 6.92 11.58
CA ASP A 106 -0.87 7.74 12.79
C ASP A 106 -0.34 7.09 14.10
N ILE A 107 0.10 5.83 14.07
CA ILE A 107 0.63 5.11 15.24
C ILE A 107 2.04 4.52 15.02
N ALA A 108 2.58 4.58 13.80
CA ALA A 108 3.91 4.06 13.46
C ALA A 108 5.03 4.61 14.35
N TYR A 109 4.86 5.85 14.85
CA TYR A 109 5.85 6.52 15.69
C TYR A 109 6.17 5.78 17.00
N HIS A 110 5.29 4.88 17.49
CA HIS A 110 5.56 4.03 18.65
C HIS A 110 6.65 2.98 18.38
N PHE A 111 6.91 2.70 17.10
CA PHE A 111 7.82 1.66 16.62
C PHE A 111 9.10 2.22 15.99
N VAL A 112 9.36 3.52 16.16
CA VAL A 112 10.57 4.18 15.66
C VAL A 112 11.66 4.10 16.73
N GLY A 113 12.81 3.50 16.40
CA GLY A 113 13.98 3.42 17.28
C GLY A 113 14.87 2.21 17.00
N ASN A 114 16.08 2.22 17.55
CA ASN A 114 17.01 1.08 17.51
C ASN A 114 16.70 0.09 18.64
N GLU A 115 15.48 -0.44 18.62
CA GLU A 115 15.04 -1.46 19.57
C GLU A 115 15.87 -2.75 19.37
N MET A 116 16.13 -3.47 20.47
CA MET A 116 16.79 -4.77 20.38
C MET A 116 15.91 -5.76 19.57
N PRO A 117 16.52 -6.71 18.83
CA PRO A 117 15.81 -7.69 17.99
C PRO A 117 14.68 -8.47 18.69
N ASP A 118 14.75 -8.61 20.03
CA ASP A 118 13.77 -9.36 20.84
C ASP A 118 12.84 -8.49 21.69
N SER A 119 12.81 -7.18 21.45
CA SER A 119 11.91 -6.27 22.16
C SER A 119 10.43 -6.61 21.89
N GLU A 120 9.55 -6.24 22.83
CA GLU A 120 8.10 -6.39 22.68
C GLU A 120 7.61 -5.80 21.34
N LYS A 121 8.12 -4.62 20.97
CA LYS A 121 7.77 -3.93 19.72
C LYS A 121 8.19 -4.71 18.48
N GLN A 122 9.38 -5.31 18.48
CA GLN A 122 9.83 -6.13 17.35
C GLN A 122 8.94 -7.37 17.18
N LYS A 123 8.53 -8.01 18.28
CA LYS A 123 7.58 -9.13 18.22
C LYS A 123 6.22 -8.70 17.66
N ILE A 124 5.69 -7.57 18.12
CA ILE A 124 4.44 -7.00 17.58
C ILE A 124 4.56 -6.72 16.07
N LEU A 125 5.68 -6.15 15.62
CA LEU A 125 5.92 -5.90 14.20
C LEU A 125 5.96 -7.21 13.40
N GLN A 126 6.69 -8.21 13.88
CA GLN A 126 6.79 -9.53 13.26
C GLN A 126 5.42 -10.20 13.14
N ASP A 127 4.61 -10.17 14.20
CA ASP A 127 3.26 -10.74 14.19
C ASP A 127 2.33 -10.04 13.18
N VAL A 128 2.43 -8.70 13.09
CA VAL A 128 1.66 -7.91 12.12
C VAL A 128 2.14 -8.16 10.67
N PHE A 129 3.45 -8.27 10.45
CA PHE A 129 4.04 -8.58 9.14
C PHE A 129 3.68 -9.99 8.69
N GLN A 130 3.67 -10.97 9.59
CA GLN A 130 3.24 -12.32 9.27
C GLN A 130 1.79 -12.37 8.78
N LEU A 131 0.92 -11.52 9.34
CA LEU A 131 -0.48 -11.42 8.91
C LEU A 131 -0.61 -10.79 7.50
N GLU A 132 0.24 -9.82 7.16
CA GLU A 132 0.37 -9.27 5.80
C GLU A 132 0.86 -10.35 4.82
N ASP A 133 1.94 -11.07 5.16
CA ASP A 133 2.51 -12.13 4.33
C ASP A 133 1.49 -13.25 4.08
N ASP A 134 0.70 -13.61 5.10
CA ASP A 134 -0.38 -14.58 4.96
C ASP A 134 -1.51 -14.07 4.06
N PHE A 135 -1.88 -12.80 4.18
CA PHE A 135 -2.90 -12.17 3.33
C PHE A 135 -2.48 -12.14 1.86
N LEU A 136 -1.19 -11.89 1.58
CA LEU A 136 -0.61 -11.85 0.24
C LEU A 136 -0.54 -13.20 -0.47
N LYS A 137 -0.66 -14.33 0.24
CA LYS A 137 -0.70 -15.66 -0.39
C LYS A 137 -1.91 -15.85 -1.31
N SER A 138 -3.01 -15.16 -1.02
CA SER A 138 -4.27 -15.29 -1.76
C SER A 138 -4.76 -13.99 -2.39
N ASN A 139 -4.09 -12.87 -2.10
CA ASN A 139 -4.51 -11.53 -2.55
C ASN A 139 -3.35 -10.82 -3.27
N PRO A 140 -3.63 -10.08 -4.36
CA PRO A 140 -2.61 -9.29 -5.02
C PRO A 140 -2.13 -8.15 -4.11
N SER A 141 -0.88 -7.74 -4.32
CA SER A 141 -0.31 -6.62 -3.59
C SER A 141 -0.95 -5.29 -4.02
N ASP A 142 -1.22 -4.44 -3.03
CA ASP A 142 -1.73 -3.09 -3.26
C ASP A 142 -0.65 -2.08 -3.70
N PHE A 143 0.64 -2.46 -3.63
CA PHE A 143 1.75 -1.57 -3.92
C PHE A 143 2.81 -2.29 -4.76
N VAL A 144 3.20 -1.71 -5.89
CA VAL A 144 4.07 -2.37 -6.87
C VAL A 144 5.28 -1.51 -7.19
N PHE A 145 6.45 -2.15 -7.17
CA PHE A 145 7.64 -1.66 -7.84
C PHE A 145 7.72 -2.31 -9.22
N GLY A 146 7.87 -1.51 -10.27
CA GLY A 146 7.90 -2.00 -11.63
C GLY A 146 8.84 -1.23 -12.54
N ILE A 147 9.51 -1.96 -13.43
CA ILE A 147 10.34 -1.44 -14.52
C ILE A 147 9.79 -2.02 -15.81
N TYR A 148 9.48 -1.15 -16.77
CA TYR A 148 8.83 -1.52 -18.01
C TYR A 148 9.48 -0.85 -19.21
N ARG A 149 9.38 -1.50 -20.37
CA ARG A 149 9.86 -0.98 -21.65
C ARG A 149 8.68 -0.87 -22.62
N VAL A 150 8.63 0.18 -23.43
CA VAL A 150 7.56 0.32 -24.43
C VAL A 150 7.58 -0.88 -25.38
N LYS A 151 6.41 -1.48 -25.65
CA LYS A 151 6.29 -2.56 -26.64
C LYS A 151 6.68 -2.05 -28.02
N GLY A 152 7.38 -2.88 -28.80
CA GLY A 152 7.86 -2.52 -30.14
C GLY A 152 6.79 -1.92 -31.07
N ASN A 153 5.54 -2.40 -30.97
CA ASN A 153 4.42 -1.93 -31.79
C ASN A 153 3.88 -0.54 -31.38
N ASN A 154 4.32 -0.02 -30.24
CA ASN A 154 3.89 1.27 -29.67
C ASN A 154 5.00 2.32 -29.67
N ILE A 155 6.17 2.00 -30.23
CA ILE A 155 7.26 2.96 -30.43
C ILE A 155 6.82 3.93 -31.54
N VAL A 156 6.72 5.21 -31.19
CA VAL A 156 6.39 6.31 -32.11
C VAL A 156 7.65 6.84 -32.77
#